data_AF-A0A0B7LTA2-F1
#
_entry.id   AF-A0A0B7LTA2-F1
#
_cell.length_a   1.000
_cell.length_b   1.000
_cell.length_c   1.000
_cell.angle_alpha   90.00
_cell.angle_beta   90.00
_cell.angle_gamma   90.00
#
_symmetry.space_group_name_H-M   'P 1'
#
loop_
_entity.id
_entity.type
_entity.pdbx_description
1 polymer ?
#
loop_
_entity_poly.entity_id
_entity_poly.type
_entity_poly.pdbx_seq_one_letter_code
_entity_poly.pdbx_strand_id
1 'polypeptide(L)'
;MSNIYDSANELSRGLRGLPEYKAVKAAKDAIAADAEASKIFTDYLAFQEEIQKLAQTGQMPDASFQAKMEGFGKQIQGNSLLSEFFTKQQQLAIYLSDIEKIVFEPVSELLK
;
A
#
# COMPACT_ATOMS: atom_id res chain seq x y z
N MET A 1 -15.28 27.89 -13.46
CA MET A 1 -14.74 27.64 -12.11
C MET A 1 -14.75 26.14 -11.91
N SER A 2 -13.59 25.53 -11.67
CA SER A 2 -13.48 24.11 -11.34
C SER A 2 -14.12 23.89 -9.97
N ASN A 3 -15.05 22.96 -9.84
CA ASN A 3 -15.62 22.62 -8.52
C ASN A 3 -14.66 21.66 -7.76
N ILE A 4 -14.91 21.42 -6.47
CA ILE A 4 -14.01 20.57 -5.65
C ILE A 4 -13.89 19.13 -6.20
N TYR A 5 -14.93 18.60 -6.85
CA TYR A 5 -14.88 17.28 -7.48
C TYR A 5 -14.04 17.28 -8.76
N ASP A 6 -14.04 18.36 -9.52
CA ASP A 6 -13.16 18.54 -10.68
C ASP A 6 -11.69 18.53 -10.22
N SER A 7 -11.36 19.27 -9.16
CA SER A 7 -10.03 19.27 -8.55
C SER A 7 -9.64 17.88 -8.01
N ALA A 8 -10.57 17.15 -7.39
CA ALA A 8 -10.31 15.77 -6.93
C ALA A 8 -10.04 14.81 -8.09
N ASN A 9 -10.75 14.96 -9.21
CA ASN A 9 -10.50 14.19 -10.43
C ASN A 9 -9.16 14.55 -11.08
N GLU A 10 -8.77 15.82 -11.07
CA GLU A 10 -7.45 16.26 -11.51
C GLU A 10 -6.34 15.68 -10.63
N LEU A 11 -6.49 15.71 -9.31
CA LEU A 11 -5.56 15.07 -8.37
C LEU A 11 -5.45 13.57 -8.67
N SER A 12 -6.57 12.88 -8.86
CA SER A 12 -6.60 11.45 -9.21
C SER A 12 -5.85 11.15 -10.52
N ARG A 13 -5.99 12.02 -11.54
CA ARG A 13 -5.22 11.91 -12.79
C ARG A 13 -3.74 12.20 -12.58
N GLY A 14 -3.40 13.24 -11.82
CA GLY A 14 -2.03 13.61 -11.47
C GLY A 14 -1.30 12.49 -10.74
N LEU A 15 -1.96 11.88 -9.74
CA LEU A 15 -1.45 10.71 -9.01
C LEU A 15 -1.10 9.54 -9.93
N ARG A 16 -1.99 9.20 -10.89
CA ARG A 16 -1.69 8.17 -11.90
C ARG A 16 -0.55 8.56 -12.85
N GLY A 17 -0.32 9.86 -13.00
CA GLY A 17 0.77 10.44 -13.79
C GLY A 17 2.14 10.32 -13.13
N LEU A 18 2.21 10.23 -11.80
CA LEU A 18 3.44 10.19 -11.03
C LEU A 18 4.37 9.05 -11.46
N PRO A 19 5.68 9.30 -11.60
CA PRO A 19 6.66 8.26 -11.82
C PRO A 19 6.57 7.14 -10.79
N GLU A 20 6.35 7.48 -9.52
CA GLU A 20 6.26 6.55 -8.39
C GLU A 20 5.05 5.64 -8.51
N TYR A 21 3.89 6.17 -8.90
CA TYR A 21 2.69 5.35 -9.14
C TYR A 21 2.93 4.36 -10.27
N LYS A 22 3.50 4.82 -11.39
CA LYS A 22 3.83 3.96 -12.54
C LYS A 22 4.87 2.90 -12.16
N ALA A 23 5.83 3.25 -11.32
CA ALA A 23 6.87 2.34 -10.86
C ALA A 23 6.29 1.23 -9.96
N VAL A 24 5.37 1.56 -9.05
CA VAL A 24 4.62 0.56 -8.25
C VAL A 24 3.81 -0.35 -9.16
N LYS A 25 3.11 0.21 -10.15
CA LYS A 25 2.32 -0.57 -11.11
C LYS A 25 3.21 -1.56 -11.88
N ALA A 26 4.33 -1.10 -12.42
CA ALA A 26 5.26 -1.95 -13.16
C ALA A 26 5.85 -3.07 -12.28
N ALA A 27 6.21 -2.77 -11.02
CA ALA A 27 6.69 -3.81 -10.10
C ALA A 27 5.61 -4.84 -9.77
N LYS A 28 4.35 -4.42 -9.64
CA LYS A 28 3.21 -5.34 -9.47
C LYS A 28 3.02 -6.24 -10.68
N ASP A 29 3.11 -5.68 -11.88
CA ASP A 29 2.98 -6.45 -13.12
C ASP A 29 4.14 -7.47 -13.26
N ALA A 30 5.36 -7.11 -12.82
CA ALA A 30 6.50 -8.01 -12.77
C ALA A 30 6.29 -9.17 -11.78
N ILE A 31 5.73 -8.90 -10.59
CA ILE A 31 5.35 -9.95 -9.63
C ILE A 31 4.33 -10.91 -10.26
N ALA A 32 3.32 -10.39 -10.96
CA ALA A 32 2.28 -11.22 -11.57
C ALA A 32 2.81 -12.12 -12.70
N ALA A 33 3.91 -11.72 -13.35
CA ALA A 33 4.58 -12.52 -14.38
C ALA A 33 5.47 -13.63 -13.81
N ASP A 34 5.80 -13.59 -12.51
CA ASP A 34 6.63 -14.59 -11.84
C ASP A 34 5.77 -15.47 -10.91
N ALA A 35 5.79 -16.78 -11.16
CA ALA A 35 4.90 -17.71 -10.46
C ALA A 35 5.19 -17.80 -8.94
N GLU A 36 6.45 -17.68 -8.54
CA GLU A 36 6.85 -17.75 -7.13
C GLU A 36 6.47 -16.45 -6.41
N ALA A 37 6.87 -15.31 -6.95
CA ALA A 37 6.54 -14.00 -6.40
C ALA A 37 5.03 -13.77 -6.34
N SER A 38 4.30 -14.12 -7.40
CA SER A 38 2.84 -14.00 -7.43
C SER A 38 2.17 -14.84 -6.35
N LYS A 39 2.68 -16.04 -6.08
CA LYS A 39 2.15 -16.90 -5.02
C LYS A 39 2.37 -16.27 -3.65
N ILE A 40 3.60 -15.89 -3.33
CA ILE A 40 3.94 -15.26 -2.05
C ILE A 40 3.12 -13.97 -1.86
N PHE A 41 2.97 -13.16 -2.91
CA PHE A 41 2.19 -11.93 -2.85
C PHE A 41 0.70 -12.18 -2.57
N THR A 42 0.13 -13.20 -3.23
CA THR A 42 -1.29 -13.58 -3.00
C THR A 42 -1.50 -14.07 -1.56
N ASP A 43 -0.60 -14.92 -1.08
CA ASP A 43 -0.64 -15.43 0.30
C ASP A 43 -0.49 -14.28 1.31
N TYR A 44 0.36 -13.30 1.02
CA TYR A 44 0.53 -12.10 1.85
C TYR A 44 -0.73 -11.22 1.89
N LEU A 45 -1.43 -11.05 0.76
CA LEU A 45 -2.70 -10.30 0.72
C LEU A 45 -3.79 -10.99 1.55
N ALA A 46 -3.91 -12.31 1.43
CA ALA A 46 -4.84 -13.09 2.26
C ALA A 46 -4.51 -12.94 3.75
N PHE A 47 -3.23 -12.95 4.11
CA PHE A 47 -2.78 -12.71 5.47
C PHE A 47 -3.13 -11.29 5.96
N GLN A 48 -2.99 -10.25 5.13
CA GLN A 48 -3.43 -8.90 5.49
C GLN A 48 -4.93 -8.81 5.75
N GLU A 49 -5.77 -9.54 5.00
CA GLU A 49 -7.21 -9.61 5.28
C GLU A 49 -7.49 -10.29 6.62
N GLU A 50 -6.73 -11.33 6.99
CA GLU A 50 -6.80 -11.94 8.33
C GLU A 50 -6.47 -10.93 9.42
N ILE A 51 -5.42 -10.09 9.24
CA ILE A 51 -5.08 -9.00 10.17
C ILE A 51 -6.28 -8.07 10.37
N GLN A 52 -6.89 -7.62 9.27
CA GLN A 52 -8.01 -6.68 9.34
C GLN A 52 -9.21 -7.28 10.06
N LYS A 53 -9.50 -8.57 9.86
CA LYS A 53 -10.57 -9.28 10.58
C LYS A 53 -10.28 -9.37 12.07
N LEU A 54 -9.05 -9.71 12.46
CA LEU A 54 -8.63 -9.76 13.87
C LEU A 54 -8.73 -8.37 14.54
N ALA A 55 -8.32 -7.32 13.84
CA ALA A 55 -8.43 -5.95 14.33
C ALA A 55 -9.89 -5.54 14.56
N GLN A 56 -10.81 -5.94 13.67
CA GLN A 56 -12.25 -5.67 13.81
C GLN A 56 -12.88 -6.41 14.98
N THR A 57 -12.45 -7.64 15.26
CA THR A 57 -12.95 -8.42 16.41
C THR A 57 -12.30 -8.02 17.73
N GLY A 58 -11.31 -7.12 17.72
CA GLY A 58 -10.53 -6.73 18.89
C GLY A 58 -9.63 -7.84 19.43
N GLN A 59 -9.40 -8.89 18.64
CA GLN A 59 -8.54 -10.01 19.04
C GLN A 59 -7.07 -9.63 18.79
N MET A 60 -6.23 -9.82 19.80
CA MET A 60 -4.79 -9.64 19.62
C MET A 60 -4.21 -10.77 18.76
N PRO A 61 -3.29 -10.47 17.83
CA PRO A 61 -2.59 -11.50 17.08
C PRO A 61 -1.77 -12.39 18.02
N ASP A 62 -1.97 -13.71 17.91
CA ASP A 62 -1.29 -14.71 18.72
C ASP A 62 0.14 -15.01 18.22
N ALA A 63 0.84 -15.93 18.90
CA ALA A 63 2.20 -16.34 18.54
C ALA A 63 2.28 -16.97 17.13
N SER A 64 1.22 -17.66 16.68
CA SER A 64 1.18 -18.24 15.33
C SER A 64 1.12 -17.13 14.26
N PHE A 65 0.40 -16.05 14.58
CA PHE A 65 0.26 -14.89 13.74
C PHE A 65 1.58 -14.13 13.60
N GLN A 66 2.30 -13.94 14.71
CA GLN A 66 3.62 -13.33 14.72
C GLN A 66 4.62 -14.15 13.89
N ALA A 67 4.60 -15.47 14.02
CA ALA A 67 5.44 -16.36 13.24
C ALA A 67 5.14 -16.28 11.73
N LYS A 68 3.86 -16.21 11.34
CA LYS A 68 3.46 -15.98 9.94
C LYS A 68 3.99 -14.64 9.43
N MET A 69 3.86 -13.58 10.22
CA MET A 69 4.33 -12.25 9.84
C MET A 69 5.85 -12.21 9.61
N GLU A 70 6.62 -12.83 10.51
CA GLU A 70 8.08 -12.95 10.33
C GLU A 70 8.44 -13.82 9.12
N GLY A 71 7.69 -14.89 8.89
CA GLY A 71 7.84 -15.76 7.72
C GLY A 71 7.66 -15.01 6.40
N PHE A 72 6.56 -14.25 6.26
CA PHE A 72 6.35 -13.39 5.10
C PHE A 72 7.44 -12.35 4.95
N GLY A 73 7.90 -11.74 6.05
CA GLY A 73 9.03 -10.81 6.04
C GLY A 73 10.28 -11.41 5.39
N LYS A 74 10.64 -12.65 5.75
CA LYS A 74 11.78 -13.37 5.16
C LYS A 74 11.54 -13.72 3.69
N GLN A 75 10.34 -14.19 3.33
CA GLN A 75 10.01 -14.51 1.94
C GLN A 75 10.07 -13.28 1.03
N ILE A 76 9.55 -12.14 1.51
CA ILE A 76 9.59 -10.88 0.78
C ILE A 76 11.02 -10.37 0.61
N GLN A 77 11.86 -10.45 1.66
CA GLN A 77 13.26 -10.07 1.56
C GLN A 77 14.07 -11.02 0.66
N GLY A 78 13.70 -12.30 0.61
CA GLY A 78 14.36 -13.31 -0.21
C GLY A 78 14.01 -13.25 -1.70
N ASN A 79 12.94 -12.52 -2.08
CA ASN A 79 12.52 -12.37 -3.47
C ASN A 79 12.69 -10.91 -3.92
N SER A 80 13.55 -10.69 -4.91
CA SER A 80 13.90 -9.34 -5.37
C SER A 80 12.71 -8.56 -5.94
N LEU A 81 11.76 -9.24 -6.62
CA LEU A 81 10.57 -8.60 -7.19
C LEU A 81 9.63 -8.09 -6.09
N LEU A 82 9.43 -8.88 -5.03
CA LEU A 82 8.63 -8.49 -3.88
C LEU A 82 9.30 -7.35 -3.12
N SER A 83 10.58 -7.48 -2.79
CA SER A 83 11.33 -6.43 -2.11
C SER A 83 11.27 -5.11 -2.89
N GLU A 84 11.49 -5.15 -4.21
CA GLU A 84 11.40 -3.97 -5.07
C GLU A 84 9.99 -3.34 -5.07
N PHE A 85 8.94 -4.16 -5.16
CA PHE A 85 7.56 -3.68 -5.09
C PHE A 85 7.28 -2.94 -3.78
N PHE A 86 7.63 -3.53 -2.62
CA PHE A 86 7.37 -2.91 -1.33
C PHE A 86 8.19 -1.63 -1.13
N THR A 87 9.43 -1.58 -1.62
CA THR A 87 10.23 -0.35 -1.60
C THR A 87 9.57 0.76 -2.42
N LYS A 88 9.12 0.48 -3.64
CA LYS A 88 8.42 1.48 -4.47
C LYS A 88 7.07 1.89 -3.85
N GLN A 89 6.37 0.94 -3.25
CA GLN A 89 5.10 1.21 -2.56
C GLN A 89 5.31 2.19 -1.39
N GLN A 90 6.36 2.00 -0.60
CA GLN A 90 6.72 2.91 0.48
C GLN A 90 7.04 4.32 -0.04
N GLN A 91 7.78 4.42 -1.15
CA GLN A 91 8.06 5.71 -1.78
C GLN A 91 6.78 6.43 -2.19
N LEU A 92 5.84 5.74 -2.85
CA LEU A 92 4.55 6.30 -3.20
C LEU A 92 3.75 6.75 -1.98
N ALA A 93 3.81 6.00 -0.87
CA ALA A 93 3.10 6.34 0.36
C ALA A 93 3.54 7.69 0.96
N ILE A 94 4.81 8.07 0.80
CA ILE A 94 5.34 9.37 1.24
C ILE A 94 4.63 10.50 0.48
N TYR A 95 4.58 10.42 -0.85
CA TYR A 95 3.88 11.41 -1.68
C TYR A 95 2.39 11.49 -1.34
N LEU A 96 1.74 10.34 -1.12
CA LEU A 96 0.33 10.30 -0.73
C LEU A 96 0.09 10.96 0.63
N SER A 97 0.97 10.73 1.61
CA SER A 97 0.85 11.34 2.93
C SER A 97 0.94 12.86 2.87
N ASP A 98 1.84 13.41 2.06
CA ASP A 98 1.97 14.86 1.91
C ASP A 98 0.77 15.48 1.19
N ILE A 99 0.23 14.78 0.18
CA ILE A 99 -1.02 15.17 -0.48
C ILE A 99 -2.20 15.14 0.49
N GLU A 100 -2.34 14.08 1.30
CA GLU A 100 -3.39 13.99 2.32
C GLU A 100 -3.31 15.15 3.31
N LYS A 101 -2.11 15.50 3.80
CA LYS A 101 -1.94 16.66 4.69
C LYS A 101 -2.48 17.94 4.06
N ILE A 102 -2.13 18.20 2.79
CA ILE A 102 -2.61 19.39 2.05
C ILE A 102 -4.14 19.37 1.91
N VAL A 103 -4.72 18.21 1.56
CA VAL A 103 -6.16 18.06 1.37
C VAL A 103 -6.95 18.22 2.67
N PHE A 104 -6.42 17.72 3.78
CA PHE A 104 -7.09 17.71 5.09
C PHE A 104 -6.69 18.86 6.02
N GLU A 105 -5.74 19.70 5.63
CA GLU A 105 -5.33 20.89 6.39
C GLU A 105 -6.52 21.81 6.72
N PRO A 106 -7.41 22.19 5.78
CA PRO A 106 -8.57 23.04 6.10
C PRO A 106 -9.53 22.41 7.11
N VAL A 107 -9.68 21.07 7.10
CA VAL A 107 -10.51 20.35 8.08
C VAL A 107 -9.86 20.40 9.45
N SER A 108 -8.53 20.25 9.50
CA SER A 108 -7.75 20.30 10.73
C SER A 108 -7.80 21.70 11.36
N GLU A 109 -7.84 22.77 10.55
CA GLU A 109 -7.99 24.15 11.03
C GLU A 109 -9.34 24.41 11.69
N LEU A 110 -10.42 23.74 11.26
CA LEU A 110 -11.75 23.88 11.88
C LEU A 110 -11.84 23.26 13.28
N LEU A 111 -10.93 22.35 13.61
CA LEU A 111 -10.89 21.63 14.89
C LEU A 111 -9.94 22.27 15.91
N LYS A 112 -9.26 23.37 15.53
CA LYS A 112 -8.42 24.19 16.41
C LYS A 112 -9.23 25.31 17.03
#